data_AF-A0A2M8J0G4-F1
#
_entry.id   AF-A0A2M8J0G4-F1
#
_cell.length_a   1.000
_cell.length_b   1.000
_cell.length_c   1.000
_cell.angle_alpha   90.00
_cell.angle_beta   90.00
_cell.angle_gamma   90.00
#
_symmetry.space_group_name_H-M   'P 1'
#
loop_
_entity.id
_entity.type
_entity.pdbx_description
1 polymer ?
#
loop_
_entity_poly.entity_id
_entity_poly.type
_entity_poly.pdbx_seq_one_letter_code
_entity_poly.pdbx_strand_id
1 'polypeptide(L)'
;MEGCWQLSSDYDVRDIRSSRVTRFRYWQICFDANGNGREEMRATDGTRCRGSLSGRLSNGRLTMREPGNLQCDNGSEIFRRDITCALDARGNANCDTYQPEINGRGSAVLRRAGR
;
A
#
# COMPACT_ATOMS: atom_id res chain seq x y z
N MET A 1 6.60 2.81 15.14
CA MET A 1 5.92 2.51 13.85
C MET A 1 5.20 1.18 13.92
N GLU A 2 5.77 0.21 14.64
CA GLU A 2 5.23 -1.11 14.92
C GLU A 2 3.70 -1.19 15.01
N GLY A 3 3.18 -2.26 14.43
CA GLY A 3 1.76 -2.53 14.29
C GLY A 3 1.30 -2.59 12.85
N CYS A 4 0.04 -3.00 12.67
CA CYS A 4 -0.57 -3.12 11.36
C CYS A 4 -1.39 -1.88 11.02
N TRP A 5 -1.38 -1.51 9.75
CA TRP A 5 -2.23 -0.51 9.12
C TRP A 5 -3.17 -1.23 8.17
N GLN A 6 -4.41 -0.78 8.11
CA GLN A 6 -5.43 -1.35 7.26
C GLN A 6 -6.07 -0.26 6.42
N LEU A 7 -6.37 -0.61 5.18
CA LEU A 7 -7.10 0.22 4.25
C LEU A 7 -8.48 0.55 4.80
N SER A 8 -8.79 1.84 4.76
CA SER A 8 -10.08 2.40 5.15
C SER A 8 -10.80 3.07 3.98
N SER A 9 -10.20 3.10 2.79
CA SER A 9 -10.77 3.65 1.55
C SER A 9 -10.80 2.60 0.44
N ASP A 10 -11.55 2.83 -0.64
CA ASP A 10 -11.35 2.06 -1.86
C ASP A 10 -10.00 2.44 -2.50
N TYR A 11 -9.27 1.46 -3.05
CA TYR A 11 -8.00 1.70 -3.73
C TYR A 11 -7.96 0.97 -5.07
N ASP A 12 -7.91 1.74 -6.16
CA ASP A 12 -7.91 1.22 -7.53
C ASP A 12 -6.49 1.30 -8.12
N VAL A 13 -5.97 0.18 -8.60
CA VAL A 13 -4.70 0.11 -9.32
C VAL A 13 -4.98 -0.27 -10.76
N ARG A 14 -4.41 0.48 -11.71
CA ARG A 14 -4.47 0.12 -13.12
C ARG A 14 -3.21 -0.62 -13.53
N ASP A 15 -3.39 -1.85 -13.98
CA ASP A 15 -2.34 -2.60 -14.67
C ASP A 15 -2.24 -2.09 -16.11
N ILE A 16 -1.06 -1.61 -16.52
CA ILE A 16 -0.88 -1.03 -17.88
C ILE A 16 -0.66 -2.11 -18.95
N ARG A 17 -0.17 -3.30 -18.57
CA ARG A 17 0.10 -4.39 -19.53
C ARG A 17 -1.19 -5.03 -20.02
N SER A 18 -2.17 -5.13 -19.14
CA SER A 18 -3.48 -5.74 -19.39
C SER A 18 -4.61 -4.71 -19.50
N SER A 19 -4.35 -3.44 -19.22
CA SER A 19 -5.35 -2.37 -19.07
C SER A 19 -6.45 -2.66 -18.03
N ARG A 20 -6.26 -3.68 -17.19
CA ARG A 20 -7.23 -4.03 -16.15
C ARG A 20 -7.09 -3.08 -14.97
N VAL A 21 -8.22 -2.58 -14.51
CA VAL A 21 -8.31 -1.86 -13.23
C VAL A 21 -8.66 -2.88 -12.17
N THR A 22 -7.72 -3.12 -11.25
CA THR A 22 -7.92 -3.99 -10.10
C THR A 22 -8.31 -3.13 -8.91
N ARG A 23 -9.53 -3.33 -8.43
CA ARG A 23 -10.03 -2.68 -7.22
C ARG A 23 -9.66 -3.49 -5.99
N PHE A 24 -8.93 -2.88 -5.08
CA PHE A 24 -8.57 -3.42 -3.78
C PHE A 24 -9.49 -2.88 -2.69
N ARG A 25 -10.12 -3.79 -1.95
CA ARG A 25 -10.95 -3.47 -0.77
C ARG A 25 -10.23 -3.74 0.54
N TYR A 26 -9.10 -4.42 0.46
CA TYR A 26 -8.30 -4.74 1.62
C TYR A 26 -6.84 -4.53 1.26
N TRP A 27 -6.17 -3.79 2.12
CA TRP A 27 -4.72 -3.68 2.12
C TRP A 27 -4.28 -3.56 3.56
N GLN A 28 -3.50 -4.52 4.01
CA GLN A 28 -2.93 -4.56 5.34
C GLN A 28 -1.41 -4.44 5.25
N ILE A 29 -0.83 -3.57 6.07
CA ILE A 29 0.60 -3.32 6.12
C ILE A 29 1.06 -3.44 7.57
N CYS A 30 1.89 -4.43 7.89
CA CYS A 30 2.39 -4.62 9.24
C CYS A 30 3.88 -4.33 9.30
N PHE A 31 4.28 -3.39 10.16
CA PHE A 31 5.68 -3.06 10.40
C PHE A 31 6.18 -3.68 11.71
N ASP A 32 7.43 -4.14 11.70
CA ASP A 32 8.18 -4.49 12.89
C ASP A 32 8.80 -3.25 13.57
N ALA A 33 9.49 -3.46 14.69
CA ALA A 33 10.19 -2.40 15.44
C ALA A 33 11.33 -1.74 14.62
N ASN A 34 11.89 -2.44 13.64
CA ASN A 34 12.97 -1.96 12.78
C ASN A 34 12.45 -1.19 11.55
N GLY A 35 11.13 -1.13 11.34
CA GLY A 35 10.51 -0.52 10.17
C GLY A 35 10.46 -1.44 8.95
N ASN A 36 10.77 -2.72 9.08
CA ASN A 36 10.52 -3.70 8.03
C ASN A 36 9.03 -4.03 8.02
N GLY A 37 8.41 -3.83 6.88
CA GLY A 37 7.00 -4.05 6.65
C GLY A 37 6.72 -5.27 5.79
N ARG A 38 5.55 -5.84 5.99
CA ARG A 38 4.91 -6.72 4.99
C ARG A 38 3.56 -6.13 4.63
N GLU A 39 3.23 -6.21 3.37
CA GLU A 39 1.90 -5.86 2.88
C GLU A 39 1.17 -7.06 2.30
N GLU A 40 -0.13 -7.04 2.48
CA GLU A 40 -1.08 -7.95 1.86
C GLU A 40 -2.25 -7.14 1.32
N MET A 41 -2.45 -7.22 0.02
CA MET A 41 -3.57 -6.63 -0.69
C MET A 41 -4.52 -7.72 -1.17
N ARG A 42 -5.82 -7.48 -1.08
CA ARG A 42 -6.85 -8.34 -1.65
C ARG A 42 -7.78 -7.54 -2.54
N ALA A 43 -7.85 -7.96 -3.79
CA ALA A 43 -8.72 -7.40 -4.79
C ALA A 43 -10.15 -7.93 -4.66
N THR A 44 -11.09 -7.22 -5.26
CA THR A 44 -12.51 -7.60 -5.33
C THR A 44 -12.76 -8.88 -6.14
N ASP A 45 -11.88 -9.21 -7.07
CA ASP A 45 -11.92 -10.45 -7.86
C ASP A 45 -11.30 -11.66 -7.12
N GLY A 46 -10.84 -11.46 -5.88
CA GLY A 46 -10.21 -12.50 -5.06
C GLY A 46 -8.68 -12.58 -5.17
N THR A 47 -8.07 -11.84 -6.11
CA THR A 47 -6.62 -11.78 -6.30
C THR A 47 -5.93 -11.30 -5.01
N ARG A 48 -4.82 -11.96 -4.65
CA ARG A 48 -4.01 -11.60 -3.47
C ARG A 48 -2.61 -11.23 -3.88
N CYS A 49 -2.19 -10.04 -3.50
CA CYS A 49 -0.84 -9.53 -3.75
C CYS A 49 -0.12 -9.35 -2.42
N ARG A 50 1.09 -9.90 -2.30
CA ARG A 50 1.84 -9.90 -1.02
C ARG A 50 3.30 -9.60 -1.27
N GLY A 51 3.90 -8.84 -0.35
CA GLY A 51 5.28 -8.42 -0.49
C GLY A 51 5.85 -7.83 0.79
N SER A 52 7.15 -7.62 0.77
CA SER A 52 7.87 -6.87 1.79
C SER A 52 7.98 -5.41 1.37
N LEU A 53 8.00 -4.51 2.34
CA LEU A 53 8.29 -3.10 2.14
C LEU A 53 9.07 -2.58 3.34
N SER A 54 9.55 -1.35 3.25
CA SER A 54 10.17 -0.64 4.37
C SER A 54 9.38 0.61 4.66
N GLY A 55 9.19 0.92 5.94
CA GLY A 55 8.48 2.11 6.40
C GLY A 55 9.41 2.99 7.21
N ARG A 56 9.32 4.31 7.00
CA ARG A 56 10.02 5.31 7.81
C ARG A 56 9.06 6.41 8.23
N LEU A 57 9.01 6.69 9.53
CA LEU A 57 8.23 7.81 10.08
C LEU A 57 9.22 8.93 10.37
N SER A 58 9.10 10.04 9.64
CA SER A 58 9.98 11.20 9.80
C SER A 58 9.15 12.48 9.70
N ASN A 59 9.32 13.41 10.63
CA ASN A 59 8.60 14.70 10.65
C ASN A 59 7.07 14.55 10.53
N GLY A 60 6.48 13.54 11.19
CA GLY A 60 5.04 13.26 11.13
C GLY A 60 4.53 12.66 9.81
N ARG A 61 5.43 12.37 8.85
CA ARG A 61 5.11 11.71 7.58
C ARG A 61 5.61 10.27 7.59
N LEU A 62 4.74 9.35 7.18
CA LEU A 62 5.07 7.94 6.98
C LEU A 62 5.43 7.75 5.51
N THR A 63 6.68 7.47 5.19
CA THR A 63 7.09 7.04 3.86
C THR A 63 7.23 5.53 3.83
N MET A 64 6.73 4.90 2.78
CA MET A 64 6.83 3.47 2.57
C MET A 64 7.42 3.21 1.19
N ARG A 65 8.37 2.27 1.14
CA ARG A 65 9.09 1.90 -0.06
C ARG A 65 9.11 0.40 -0.25
N GLU A 66 8.58 -0.02 -1.39
CA GLU A 66 8.65 -1.39 -1.86
C GLU A 66 10.01 -1.63 -2.56
N PRO A 67 10.64 -2.81 -2.36
CA PRO A 67 11.92 -3.15 -3.00
C PRO A 67 11.77 -3.47 -4.50
N GLY A 68 10.54 -3.64 -4.99
CA GLY A 68 10.24 -3.99 -6.38
C GLY A 68 8.73 -4.15 -6.60
N ASN A 69 8.35 -4.77 -7.71
CA ASN A 69 6.94 -5.02 -8.04
C ASN A 69 6.30 -6.03 -7.06
N LEU A 70 5.06 -5.75 -6.66
CA LEU A 70 4.28 -6.61 -5.81
C LEU A 70 3.65 -7.74 -6.63
N GLN A 71 4.09 -8.97 -6.41
CA GLN A 71 3.56 -10.13 -7.12
C GLN A 71 2.21 -10.57 -6.56
N CYS A 72 1.30 -10.94 -7.45
CA CYS A 72 -0.02 -11.45 -7.11
C CYS A 72 -0.15 -12.95 -7.46
N ASP A 73 -1.04 -13.64 -6.76
CA ASP A 73 -1.28 -15.09 -6.93
C ASP A 73 -1.87 -15.50 -8.29
N ASN A 74 -2.50 -14.56 -9.00
CA ASN A 74 -3.01 -14.75 -10.35
C ASN A 74 -1.94 -14.55 -11.46
N GLY A 75 -0.67 -14.33 -11.09
CA GLY A 75 0.44 -14.07 -12.01
C GLY A 75 0.54 -12.62 -12.52
N SER A 76 -0.37 -11.74 -12.11
CA SER A 76 -0.22 -10.28 -12.30
C SER A 76 0.76 -9.68 -11.30
N GLU A 77 1.22 -8.47 -11.57
CA GLU A 77 2.10 -7.72 -10.68
C GLU A 77 1.66 -6.27 -10.59
N ILE A 78 1.75 -5.68 -9.39
CA ILE A 78 1.59 -4.25 -9.20
C ILE A 78 2.99 -3.63 -9.29
N PHE A 79 3.16 -2.64 -10.18
CA PHE A 79 4.41 -1.91 -10.25
C PHE A 79 4.72 -1.26 -8.90
N ARG A 80 6.02 -1.25 -8.55
CA ARG A 80 6.54 -0.62 -7.35
C ARG A 80 5.90 0.76 -7.12
N ARG A 81 5.48 0.99 -5.88
CA ARG A 81 4.89 2.24 -5.42
C ARG A 81 5.82 2.95 -4.46
N ASP A 82 6.03 4.23 -4.71
CA ASP A 82 6.49 5.16 -3.69
C ASP A 82 5.27 5.70 -2.96
N ILE A 83 5.14 5.37 -1.68
CA ILE A 83 3.97 5.73 -0.89
C ILE A 83 4.38 6.74 0.18
N THR A 84 3.67 7.85 0.24
CA THR A 84 3.89 8.88 1.26
C THR A 84 2.58 9.21 1.94
N CYS A 85 2.54 9.08 3.26
CA CYS A 85 1.36 9.37 4.06
C CYS A 85 1.59 10.50 5.05
N ALA A 86 0.56 11.34 5.20
CA ALA A 86 0.46 12.30 6.28
C ALA A 86 -0.51 11.77 7.34
N LEU A 87 -0.10 11.81 8.61
CA LEU A 87 -0.99 11.46 9.72
C LEU A 87 -1.92 12.64 10.04
N ASP A 88 -3.23 12.38 10.10
CA ASP A 88 -4.21 13.36 10.56
C ASP A 88 -4.32 13.38 12.10
N ALA A 89 -5.08 14.34 12.63
CA ALA A 89 -5.32 14.46 14.08
C ALA A 89 -6.06 13.27 14.71
N ARG A 90 -6.71 12.42 13.89
CA ARG A 90 -7.41 11.19 14.32
C ARG A 90 -6.49 9.97 14.26
N GLY A 91 -5.26 10.12 13.77
CA GLY A 91 -4.29 9.05 13.62
C GLY A 91 -4.46 8.21 12.35
N ASN A 92 -5.27 8.65 11.38
CA ASN A 92 -5.31 8.05 10.05
C ASN A 92 -4.15 8.54 9.20
N ALA A 93 -3.59 7.64 8.41
CA ALA A 93 -2.57 7.93 7.42
C ALA A 93 -3.23 8.17 6.06
N ASN A 94 -3.26 9.42 5.62
CA ASN A 94 -3.69 9.81 4.28
C ASN A 94 -2.48 9.65 3.35
N CYS A 95 -2.49 8.62 2.53
CA CYS A 95 -1.39 8.17 1.70
C CYS A 95 -1.61 8.54 0.23
N ASP A 96 -0.58 9.13 -0.37
CA ASP A 96 -0.44 9.25 -1.81
C ASP A 96 0.49 8.14 -2.31
N THR A 97 0.09 7.44 -3.37
CA THR A 97 0.88 6.39 -4.00
C THR A 97 1.29 6.84 -5.40
N TYR A 98 2.58 6.74 -5.71
CA TYR A 98 3.13 7.04 -7.02
C TYR A 98 3.82 5.82 -7.62
N GLN A 99 3.44 5.48 -8.86
CA GLN A 99 4.01 4.39 -9.64
C GLN A 99 4.83 4.98 -10.79
N PRO A 100 6.16 5.13 -10.65
CA PRO A 100 6.99 5.83 -11.62
C PRO A 100 6.97 5.16 -13.01
N GLU A 101 6.85 3.83 -13.07
CA GLU A 101 6.87 3.04 -14.30
C GLU A 101 5.72 3.41 -15.25
N ILE A 102 4.61 3.90 -14.71
CA ILE A 102 3.40 4.24 -15.46
C ILE A 102 2.93 5.69 -15.22
N ASN A 103 3.74 6.49 -14.52
CA ASN A 103 3.35 7.80 -13.97
C ASN A 103 1.98 7.75 -13.26
N GLY A 104 1.69 6.61 -12.62
CA GLY A 104 0.40 6.30 -12.01
C GLY A 104 0.30 6.97 -10.65
N ARG A 105 -0.85 7.55 -10.33
CA ARG A 105 -1.10 8.19 -9.04
C ARG A 105 -2.38 7.65 -8.47
N GLY A 106 -2.37 7.42 -7.17
CA GLY A 106 -3.52 6.99 -6.39
C GLY A 106 -3.45 7.58 -4.99
N SER A 107 -4.59 7.56 -4.30
CA SER A 107 -4.67 7.94 -2.90
C SER A 107 -5.34 6.81 -2.11
N ALA A 108 -4.88 6.61 -0.89
CA ALA A 108 -5.39 5.60 0.02
C ALA A 108 -5.44 6.17 1.43
N VAL A 109 -6.48 5.85 2.19
CA VAL A 109 -6.53 6.16 3.61
C VAL A 109 -6.27 4.87 4.38
N LEU A 110 -5.22 4.87 5.20
CA LEU A 110 -4.86 3.77 6.08
C LEU A 110 -5.17 4.16 7.53
N ARG A 111 -5.66 3.21 8.31
CA ARG A 111 -5.86 3.35 9.77
C ARG A 111 -5.08 2.27 10.50
N ARG A 112 -4.67 2.51 11.74
CA ARG A 112 -4.04 1.44 12.55
C ARG A 112 -5.06 0.33 12.84
N ALA A 113 -4.68 -0.91 12.61
CA ALA A 113 -5.46 -2.09 12.98
C ALA A 113 -5.30 -2.34 14.49
N GLY A 114 -6.42 -2.50 15.20
CA GLY A 114 -6.41 -2.78 16.64
C GLY A 114 -6.56 -1.57 17.57
N ARG A 115 -7.11 -0.45 17.08
CA ARG A 115 -7.69 0.62 17.91
C ARG A 115 -9.17 0.75 17.64
#